data_AF-C1E7A2-F1
#
_entry.id   AF-C1E7A2-F1
#
_cell.length_a   1.000
_cell.length_b   1.000
_cell.length_c   1.000
_cell.angle_alpha   90.00
_cell.angle_beta   90.00
_cell.angle_gamma   90.00
#
_symmetry.space_group_name_H-M   'P 1'
#
loop_
_entity.id
_entity.type
_entity.pdbx_description
1 polymer ?
#
loop_
_entity_poly.entity_id
_entity_poly.type
_entity_poly.pdbx_seq_one_letter_code
_entity_poly.pdbx_strand_id
1 'polypeptide(L)'
;MAGKAADHPMRLLLDNPIKLYRDCMRLADYLAHKQGFPRDTMRATVRAPWRKHQNESDPEEIMRHREAAVRGLSNYMTYEASKGAMEGVPAFAPEDAADSGNKR
;
A
#
# COMPACT_ATOMS: atom_id res chain seq x y z
N MET A 1 1.57 35.81 12.80
CA MET A 1 0.94 35.03 11.72
C MET A 1 1.96 34.04 11.18
N ALA A 2 1.79 32.74 11.48
CA ALA A 2 2.36 31.54 10.83
C ALA A 2 2.42 30.43 11.89
N GLY A 3 1.25 29.87 12.20
CA GLY A 3 1.13 28.75 13.13
C GLY A 3 1.62 27.45 12.49
N LYS A 4 2.48 26.74 13.22
CA LYS A 4 2.67 25.27 13.21
C LYS A 4 2.57 24.58 11.84
N ALA A 5 3.66 24.60 11.07
CA ALA A 5 4.02 23.45 10.23
C ALA A 5 4.67 22.36 11.12
N ALA A 6 3.98 22.02 12.22
CA ALA A 6 4.38 20.97 13.14
C ALA A 6 4.32 19.64 12.38
N ASP A 7 5.42 18.89 12.45
CA ASP A 7 5.49 17.43 12.30
C ASP A 7 4.29 16.79 11.60
N HIS A 8 4.23 16.92 10.27
CA HIS A 8 3.32 16.05 9.52
C HIS A 8 3.89 14.63 9.67
N PRO A 9 3.16 13.66 10.23
CA PRO A 9 3.65 12.28 10.47
C PRO A 9 4.04 11.53 9.19
N MET A 10 3.89 12.18 8.04
CA MET A 10 4.19 11.68 6.71
C MET A 10 5.40 12.38 6.08
N ARG A 11 6.13 13.24 6.80
CA ARG A 11 7.31 13.97 6.27
C ARG A 11 8.44 13.00 5.89
N LEU A 12 8.64 11.95 6.67
CA LEU A 12 9.53 10.82 6.32
C LEU A 12 9.16 10.12 5.01
N LEU A 13 7.87 10.13 4.67
CA LEU A 13 7.38 9.54 3.43
C LEU A 13 7.46 10.57 2.27
N LEU A 14 7.64 11.87 2.53
CA LEU A 14 7.86 12.92 1.51
C LEU A 14 9.29 12.80 0.94
N ASP A 15 10.23 12.33 1.76
CA ASP A 15 11.66 12.28 1.42
C ASP A 15 12.06 11.14 0.47
N ASN A 16 11.15 10.22 0.11
CA ASN A 16 11.54 9.09 -0.74
C ASN A 16 10.41 8.56 -1.66
N PRO A 17 10.12 9.26 -2.78
CA PRO A 17 9.16 8.81 -3.77
C PRO A 17 9.49 7.42 -4.34
N ILE A 18 10.77 7.04 -4.39
CA ILE A 18 11.21 5.72 -4.88
C ILE A 18 10.75 4.60 -3.93
N LYS A 19 10.80 4.80 -2.61
CA LYS A 19 10.29 3.82 -1.65
C LYS A 19 8.78 3.62 -1.83
N LEU A 20 8.03 4.71 -1.94
CA LEU A 20 6.58 4.63 -2.17
C LEU A 20 6.24 3.88 -3.47
N TYR A 21 6.96 4.16 -4.55
CA TYR A 21 6.80 3.42 -5.80
C TYR A 21 7.04 1.92 -5.63
N ARG A 22 8.12 1.54 -4.94
CA ARG A 22 8.45 0.13 -4.67
C ARG A 22 7.36 -0.55 -3.84
N ASP A 23 6.80 0.13 -2.86
CA ASP A 23 5.73 -0.42 -2.03
C ASP A 23 4.44 -0.62 -2.84
N CYS A 24 4.05 0.33 -3.70
CA CYS A 24 2.95 0.14 -4.65
C CYS A 24 3.20 -1.04 -5.60
N MET A 25 4.43 -1.21 -6.10
CA MET A 25 4.79 -2.32 -6.98
C MET A 25 4.76 -3.68 -6.27
N ARG A 26 5.22 -3.75 -5.01
CA ARG A 26 5.11 -4.97 -4.18
C ARG A 26 3.66 -5.34 -3.92
N LEU A 27 2.82 -4.34 -3.64
CA LEU A 27 1.39 -4.58 -3.46
C LEU A 27 0.74 -5.11 -4.73
N ALA A 28 1.02 -4.49 -5.89
CA ALA A 28 0.53 -4.95 -7.18
C ALA A 28 0.95 -6.40 -7.48
N ASP A 29 2.19 -6.76 -7.14
CA ASP A 29 2.68 -8.13 -7.25
C ASP A 29 1.88 -9.08 -6.35
N TYR A 30 1.73 -8.74 -5.07
CA TYR A 30 0.96 -9.54 -4.13
C TYR A 30 -0.48 -9.76 -4.60
N LEU A 31 -1.14 -8.69 -5.04
CA LEU A 31 -2.51 -8.73 -5.60
C LEU A 31 -2.62 -9.62 -6.83
N ALA A 32 -1.66 -9.55 -7.74
CA ALA A 32 -1.63 -10.40 -8.92
C ALA A 32 -1.61 -11.89 -8.55
N HIS A 33 -0.75 -12.27 -7.59
CA HIS A 33 -0.68 -13.66 -7.10
C HIS A 33 -1.97 -14.07 -6.37
N LYS A 34 -2.50 -13.19 -5.50
CA LYS A 34 -3.68 -13.48 -4.68
C LYS A 34 -4.96 -13.62 -5.50
N GLN A 35 -5.13 -12.79 -6.53
CA GLN A 35 -6.35 -12.74 -7.36
C GLN A 35 -6.23 -13.55 -8.66
N GLY A 36 -5.06 -14.12 -8.95
CA GLY A 36 -4.83 -14.88 -10.19
C GLY A 36 -4.74 -14.01 -11.44
N PHE A 37 -4.47 -12.71 -11.30
CA PHE A 37 -4.27 -11.81 -12.44
C PHE A 37 -2.82 -11.79 -12.92
N PRO A 38 -2.56 -11.51 -14.20
CA PRO A 38 -1.20 -11.32 -14.68
C PRO A 38 -0.50 -10.17 -13.94
N ARG A 39 0.70 -10.46 -13.44
CA ARG A 39 1.54 -9.49 -12.72
C ARG A 39 1.77 -8.20 -13.50
N ASP A 40 2.02 -8.31 -14.80
CA ASP A 40 2.27 -7.15 -15.65
C ASP A 40 1.05 -6.23 -15.76
N THR A 41 -0.16 -6.79 -15.76
CA THR A 41 -1.40 -6.00 -15.75
C THR A 41 -1.52 -5.18 -14.48
N MET A 42 -1.29 -5.79 -13.31
CA MET A 42 -1.33 -5.08 -12.03
C MET A 42 -0.20 -4.06 -11.89
N ARG A 43 0.98 -4.36 -12.42
CA ARG A 43 2.09 -3.39 -12.46
C ARG A 43 1.82 -2.23 -13.40
N ALA A 44 1.13 -2.45 -14.51
CA ALA A 44 0.79 -1.42 -15.47
C ALA A 44 -0.11 -0.35 -14.85
N THR A 45 -1.07 -0.74 -13.99
CA THR A 45 -1.95 0.21 -13.30
C THR A 45 -1.18 1.12 -12.35
N VAL A 46 -0.14 0.60 -11.67
CA VAL A 46 0.76 1.41 -10.84
C VAL A 46 1.68 2.27 -11.72
N ARG A 47 2.25 1.73 -12.80
CA ARG A 47 3.19 2.48 -13.67
C ARG A 47 2.54 3.65 -14.41
N ALA A 48 1.27 3.55 -14.78
CA ALA A 48 0.58 4.56 -15.57
C ALA A 48 0.59 5.97 -14.94
N PRO A 49 0.12 6.19 -13.70
CA PRO A 49 0.16 7.51 -13.07
C PRO A 49 1.59 7.99 -12.81
N TRP A 50 2.50 7.09 -12.43
CA TRP A 50 3.90 7.44 -12.18
C TRP A 50 4.62 7.93 -13.44
N ARG A 51 4.36 7.31 -14.61
CA ARG A 51 4.90 7.79 -15.89
C ARG A 51 4.24 9.09 -16.35
N LYS A 52 2.93 9.24 -16.14
CA LYS A 52 2.18 10.43 -16.52
C LYS A 52 2.71 11.67 -15.81
N HIS A 53 3.05 11.55 -14.53
CA HIS A 53 3.49 12.65 -13.68
C HIS A 53 5.01 12.64 -13.39
N GLN A 54 5.81 11.93 -14.19
CA GLN A 54 7.25 11.76 -13.93
C GLN A 54 8.06 13.06 -14.00
N ASN A 55 7.58 14.04 -14.77
CA ASN A 55 8.21 15.34 -14.97
C ASN A 55 7.46 16.46 -14.23
N GLU A 56 6.54 16.09 -13.34
CA GLU A 56 5.82 17.08 -12.54
C GLU A 56 6.81 17.86 -11.67
N SER A 57 6.67 19.18 -11.67
CA SER A 57 7.57 20.09 -10.96
C SER A 57 6.82 20.95 -9.94
N ASP A 58 5.48 20.97 -10.00
CA ASP A 58 4.66 21.65 -9.02
C ASP A 58 4.65 20.88 -7.68
N PRO A 59 5.14 21.48 -6.58
CA PRO A 59 5.16 20.82 -5.27
C PRO A 59 3.77 20.42 -4.77
N GLU A 60 2.71 21.19 -5.07
CA GLU A 60 1.35 20.87 -4.60
C GLU A 60 0.78 19.64 -5.30
N GLU A 61 0.96 19.53 -6.62
CA GLU A 61 0.52 18.37 -7.39
C GLU A 61 1.34 17.11 -7.06
N ILE A 62 2.66 17.24 -6.85
CA ILE A 62 3.50 16.13 -6.35
C ILE A 62 2.96 15.62 -5.01
N MET A 63 2.63 16.52 -4.08
CA MET A 63 2.05 16.15 -2.79
C MET A 63 0.70 15.46 -2.96
N ARG A 64 -0.18 15.98 -3.83
CA ARG A 64 -1.49 15.38 -4.11
C ARG A 64 -1.36 13.96 -4.68
N HIS A 65 -0.50 13.75 -5.68
CA HIS A 65 -0.28 12.42 -6.28
C HIS A 65 0.26 11.42 -5.27
N ARG A 66 1.19 11.89 -4.43
CA ARG A 66 1.76 11.08 -3.36
C ARG A 66 0.71 10.69 -2.33
N GLU A 67 -0.11 11.63 -1.86
CA GLU A 67 -1.19 11.33 -0.93
C GLU A 67 -2.20 10.35 -1.52
N ALA A 68 -2.54 10.49 -2.80
CA ALA A 68 -3.41 9.53 -3.49
C ALA A 68 -2.82 8.11 -3.49
N ALA A 69 -1.52 7.97 -3.76
CA ALA A 69 -0.83 6.68 -3.73
C ALA A 69 -0.79 6.08 -2.30
N VAL A 70 -0.47 6.89 -1.28
CA VAL A 70 -0.49 6.46 0.13
C VAL A 70 -1.88 6.01 0.55
N ARG A 71 -2.92 6.79 0.23
CA ARG A 71 -4.32 6.44 0.53
C ARG A 71 -4.70 5.13 -0.15
N GLY A 72 -4.27 4.91 -1.40
CA GLY A 72 -4.47 3.64 -2.10
C GLY A 72 -3.87 2.44 -1.36
N LEU A 73 -2.61 2.56 -0.92
CA LEU A 73 -1.95 1.52 -0.11
C LEU A 73 -2.68 1.28 1.21
N SER A 74 -2.97 2.36 1.95
CA SER A 74 -3.64 2.27 3.26
C SER A 74 -5.02 1.65 3.13
N ASN A 75 -5.82 2.06 2.15
CA ASN A 75 -7.16 1.52 1.93
C ASN A 75 -7.13 0.01 1.68
N TYR A 76 -6.14 -0.46 0.92
CA TYR A 76 -5.98 -1.89 0.71
C TYR A 76 -5.58 -2.62 2.00
N MET A 77 -4.59 -2.12 2.74
CA MET A 77 -4.16 -2.73 4.00
C MET A 77 -5.30 -2.78 5.03
N THR A 78 -6.10 -1.71 5.12
CA THR A 78 -7.29 -1.68 5.98
C THR A 78 -8.36 -2.66 5.52
N TYR A 79 -8.59 -2.79 4.20
CA TYR A 79 -9.53 -3.78 3.65
C TYR A 79 -9.10 -5.22 3.95
N GLU A 80 -7.81 -5.54 3.82
CA GLU A 80 -7.29 -6.87 4.16
C GLU A 80 -7.40 -7.15 5.67
N ALA A 81 -7.06 -6.18 6.51
CA ALA A 81 -7.17 -6.32 7.96
C ALA A 81 -8.64 -6.49 8.40
N SER A 82 -9.57 -5.75 7.80
CA SER A 82 -11.00 -5.89 8.10
C SER A 82 -11.60 -7.18 7.55
N LYS A 83 -11.14 -7.66 6.38
CA LYS A 83 -11.52 -8.96 5.85
C LYS A 83 -11.11 -10.10 6.80
N GLY A 84 -9.87 -10.10 7.29
CA GLY A 84 -9.43 -11.06 8.31
C GLY A 84 -10.27 -10.99 9.59
N ALA A 85 -10.56 -9.78 10.07
CA ALA A 85 -11.42 -9.57 11.24
C ALA A 85 -12.87 -10.06 11.04
N MET A 86 -13.43 -9.97 9.82
CA MET A 86 -14.77 -10.50 9.50
C MET A 86 -14.79 -12.02 9.30
N GLU A 87 -13.70 -12.61 8.79
CA GLU A 87 -13.56 -14.06 8.58
C GLU A 87 -13.15 -14.81 9.87
N GLY A 88 -13.00 -14.11 11.01
CA GLY A 88 -12.71 -14.70 12.32
C GLY A 88 -11.26 -15.18 12.50
N VAL A 89 -10.39 -14.94 11.51
CA VAL A 89 -8.96 -15.25 11.57
C VAL A 89 -8.19 -13.95 11.81
N PRO A 90 -7.47 -13.80 12.93
CA PRO A 90 -6.76 -12.55 13.20
C PRO A 90 -5.77 -12.25 12.09
N ALA A 91 -5.78 -11.01 11.60
CA ALA A 91 -5.03 -10.53 10.43
C ALA A 91 -3.50 -10.69 10.51
N PHE A 92 -2.96 -11.14 11.66
CA PHE A 92 -1.54 -11.35 11.94
C PHE A 92 -1.28 -12.61 12.78
N ALA A 93 -2.07 -13.67 12.62
CA ALA A 93 -1.71 -14.94 13.25
C ALA A 93 -0.40 -15.46 12.62
N PRO A 94 0.66 -15.74 13.41
CA PRO A 94 1.81 -16.47 12.91
C PRO A 94 1.37 -17.87 12.44
N GLU A 95 1.93 -18.33 11.32
CA GLU A 95 1.55 -19.59 10.62
C GLU A 95 1.80 -20.88 11.42
N ASP A 96 2.30 -20.81 12.66
CA ASP A 96 2.71 -21.98 13.46
C ASP A 96 1.66 -22.50 14.46
N ALA A 97 0.39 -22.10 14.36
CA ALA A 97 -0.66 -22.57 15.26
C ALA A 97 -1.56 -23.69 14.69
N ALA A 98 -1.13 -24.36 13.62
CA ALA A 98 -1.85 -25.47 12.99
C ALA A 98 -1.15 -26.82 13.19
N ASP A 99 -0.83 -27.20 14.43
CA ASP A 99 -0.71 -28.63 14.76
C ASP A 99 -1.03 -28.88 16.25
N SER A 100 -2.21 -29.44 16.52
CA SER A 100 -2.29 -30.61 17.38
C SER A 100 -3.58 -31.36 17.07
N GLY A 101 -3.38 -32.55 16.52
CA GLY A 101 -4.41 -33.37 15.93
C GLY A 101 -5.54 -33.80 16.87
N ASN A 102 -6.68 -33.99 16.23
CA ASN A 102 -7.69 -34.95 16.62
C ASN A 102 -7.05 -36.29 17.07
N LYS A 103 -7.21 -36.65 18.33
CA LYS A 103 -7.08 -38.04 18.77
C LYS A 103 -8.21 -38.38 19.74
N ARG A 104 -9.09 -39.21 19.17
CA ARG A 104 -10.19 -40.02 19.71
C ARG A 104 -10.20 -40.24 21.23
#